data_AF-A0A7X7G3N4-F1
#
_entry.id   AF-A0A7X7G3N4-F1
#
_cell.length_a   1.000
_cell.length_b   1.000
_cell.length_c   1.000
_cell.angle_alpha   90.00
_cell.angle_beta   90.00
_cell.angle_gamma   90.00
#
_symmetry.space_group_name_H-M   'P 1'
#
loop_
_entity.id
_entity.type
_entity.pdbx_description
1 polymer ?
#
loop_
_entity_poly.entity_id
_entity_poly.type
_entity_poly.pdbx_seq_one_letter_code
_entity_poly.pdbx_strand_id
1 'polypeptide(L)'
;MARIPISLIVDDGIPVKSEYKGSPDHRFRRSVMDGLLRGFSDVCSRHGVKGKFSIIPMQTRTVRFDEGPEIIDRGRYARFLAILKKEITPRFDITPEILTHARAFDMKTGGLGAINEDAWVSQASPEDLADYISLALKILKNAGFPANGLTSPWYTGFDCEKKYAKAIAEAQMRVNRLAFSWYFLHICGKGEGRWPWATYRNTRTGQTVISVPANTDDYFWDIKSGADVAGRVDALLSADGRTGRIAELVQQNCPVTILTHWQSLDSGGRLFGLNAFDRVLRRVSGIFGDRVVWMKFGELAKMHGRGPGPAVKK
;
A
#
# COMPACT_ATOMS: atom_id res chain seq x y z
N MET A 1 10.13 -17.09 -22.80
CA MET A 1 10.67 -16.44 -21.58
C MET A 1 9.55 -16.32 -20.56
N ALA A 2 9.84 -16.47 -19.26
CA ALA A 2 8.85 -16.24 -18.20
C ALA A 2 8.45 -14.75 -18.18
N ARG A 3 7.17 -14.45 -17.99
CA ARG A 3 6.68 -13.06 -17.88
C ARG A 3 7.14 -12.46 -16.55
N ILE A 4 7.56 -11.19 -16.59
CA ILE A 4 8.03 -10.44 -15.43
C ILE A 4 6.81 -9.91 -14.66
N PRO A 5 6.65 -10.23 -13.35
CA PRO A 5 5.56 -9.69 -12.57
C PRO A 5 5.65 -8.18 -12.45
N ILE A 6 4.52 -7.48 -12.62
CA ILE A 6 4.38 -6.07 -12.32
C ILE A 6 3.19 -5.85 -11.40
N SER A 7 3.33 -4.93 -10.45
CA SER A 7 2.29 -4.65 -9.46
C SER A 7 2.38 -3.21 -8.96
N LEU A 8 1.23 -2.61 -8.70
CA LEU A 8 1.13 -1.26 -8.12
C LEU A 8 0.94 -1.32 -6.60
N ILE A 9 1.57 -0.42 -5.89
CA ILE A 9 1.31 -0.12 -4.48
C ILE A 9 0.66 1.27 -4.43
N VAL A 10 -0.54 1.35 -3.87
CA VAL A 10 -1.18 2.61 -3.52
C VAL A 10 -1.27 2.71 -2.00
N ASP A 11 -0.54 3.66 -1.42
CA ASP A 11 -0.49 3.93 0.01
C ASP A 11 -1.33 5.15 0.41
N ASP A 12 -1.61 5.28 1.71
CA ASP A 12 -2.44 6.35 2.29
C ASP A 12 -3.86 6.44 1.72
N GLY A 13 -4.48 5.32 1.37
CA GLY A 13 -5.84 5.33 0.86
C GLY A 13 -6.84 5.87 1.87
N ILE A 14 -7.39 7.05 1.58
CA ILE A 14 -8.38 7.73 2.42
C ILE A 14 -9.54 8.28 1.58
N PRO A 15 -10.78 8.21 2.08
CA PRO A 15 -11.97 8.77 1.43
C PRO A 15 -11.98 10.30 1.49
N VAL A 16 -11.29 10.92 2.45
CA VAL A 16 -11.24 12.38 2.64
C VAL A 16 -9.86 12.91 2.39
N LYS A 17 -9.77 14.14 1.88
CA LYS A 17 -8.51 14.87 1.83
C LYS A 17 -8.03 15.14 3.26
N SER A 18 -7.08 14.35 3.75
CA SER A 18 -6.25 14.78 4.87
C SER A 18 -5.11 15.62 4.29
N GLU A 19 -5.02 16.88 4.67
CA GLU A 19 -3.77 17.61 4.48
C GLU A 19 -2.78 17.04 5.51
N TYR A 20 -1.97 16.07 5.10
CA TYR A 20 -0.98 15.45 5.99
C TYR A 20 0.28 16.32 6.11
N LYS A 21 0.35 17.12 7.18
CA LYS A 21 1.51 17.43 8.06
C LYS A 21 1.31 18.79 8.75
N GLY A 22 1.23 18.77 10.08
CA GLY A 22 1.60 19.92 10.92
C GLY A 22 0.68 21.13 10.96
N SER A 23 -0.44 21.17 10.23
CA SER A 23 -1.43 22.23 10.42
C SER A 23 -2.34 21.89 11.62
N PRO A 24 -2.37 22.72 12.68
CA PRO A 24 -3.37 22.59 13.75
C PRO A 24 -4.78 22.93 13.27
N ASP A 25 -4.94 23.51 12.08
CA ASP A 25 -6.23 23.97 11.57
C ASP A 25 -7.03 22.81 10.95
N HIS A 26 -8.00 22.32 11.73
CA HIS A 26 -8.86 21.17 11.47
C HIS A 26 -9.91 21.43 10.37
N ARG A 27 -9.50 21.94 9.22
CA ARG A 27 -10.40 22.06 8.07
C ARG A 27 -10.24 20.84 7.18
N PHE A 28 -10.71 19.69 7.68
CA PHE A 28 -11.06 18.57 6.81
C PHE A 28 -12.00 19.13 5.73
N ARG A 29 -11.49 19.38 4.53
CA ARG A 29 -12.36 19.75 3.42
C ARG A 29 -13.32 18.57 3.24
N ARG A 30 -14.62 18.82 3.44
CA ARG A 30 -15.75 17.86 3.40
C ARG A 30 -15.95 17.15 2.04
N SER A 31 -14.95 17.16 1.17
CA SER A 31 -14.96 16.52 -0.13
C SER A 31 -14.42 15.10 -0.03
N VAL A 32 -15.30 14.13 -0.27
CA VAL A 32 -14.91 12.74 -0.51
C VAL A 32 -14.19 12.67 -1.86
N MET A 33 -13.14 11.86 -1.94
CA MET A 33 -12.30 11.70 -3.13
C MET A 33 -12.86 10.66 -4.11
N ASP A 34 -14.18 10.60 -4.29
CA ASP A 34 -14.84 9.63 -5.17
C ASP A 34 -14.51 9.89 -6.65
N GLY A 35 -14.38 11.15 -7.07
CA GLY A 35 -13.92 11.52 -8.41
C GLY A 35 -12.51 11.00 -8.73
N LEU A 36 -11.57 11.13 -7.78
CA LEU A 36 -10.24 10.55 -7.92
C LEU A 36 -10.31 9.03 -7.99
N LEU A 37 -11.10 8.40 -7.13
CA LEU A 37 -11.24 6.94 -7.09
C LEU A 37 -11.78 6.38 -8.41
N ARG A 38 -12.77 7.05 -9.02
CA ARG A 38 -13.26 6.69 -10.36
C ARG A 38 -12.21 6.88 -11.44
N GLY A 39 -11.56 8.04 -11.49
CA GLY A 39 -10.51 8.29 -12.48
C GLY A 39 -9.34 7.29 -12.37
N PHE A 40 -8.94 6.96 -11.14
CA PHE A 40 -7.95 5.93 -10.85
C PHE A 40 -8.42 4.55 -11.30
N SER A 41 -9.66 4.17 -10.97
CA SER A 41 -10.30 2.91 -11.40
C SER A 41 -10.28 2.78 -12.92
N ASP A 42 -10.68 3.83 -13.63
CA ASP A 42 -10.74 3.85 -15.10
C ASP A 42 -9.36 3.69 -15.72
N VAL A 43 -8.35 4.40 -15.21
CA VAL A 43 -6.94 4.24 -15.62
C VAL A 43 -6.49 2.79 -15.40
N CYS A 44 -6.73 2.23 -14.21
CA CYS A 44 -6.33 0.86 -13.90
C CYS A 44 -7.05 -0.17 -14.78
N SER A 45 -8.34 0.02 -15.05
CA SER A 45 -9.13 -0.87 -15.89
C SER A 45 -8.64 -0.86 -17.33
N ARG A 46 -8.36 0.32 -17.90
CA ARG A 46 -7.82 0.46 -19.27
C ARG A 46 -6.50 -0.27 -19.49
N HIS A 47 -5.64 -0.30 -18.48
CA HIS A 47 -4.29 -0.89 -18.57
C HIS A 47 -4.16 -2.26 -17.89
N GLY A 48 -5.25 -2.82 -17.36
CA GLY A 48 -5.25 -4.10 -16.66
C GLY A 48 -4.43 -4.12 -15.35
N VAL A 49 -4.24 -2.95 -14.73
CA VAL A 49 -3.40 -2.79 -13.53
C VAL A 49 -3.94 -3.60 -12.36
N LYS A 50 -3.04 -4.23 -11.62
CA LYS A 50 -3.32 -4.92 -10.36
C LYS A 50 -2.28 -4.55 -9.30
N GLY A 51 -2.61 -4.80 -8.03
CA GLY A 51 -1.64 -4.67 -6.96
C GLY A 51 -2.22 -4.66 -5.56
N LYS A 52 -1.81 -3.71 -4.70
CA LYS A 52 -2.44 -3.43 -3.40
C LYS A 52 -2.83 -1.98 -3.22
N PHE A 53 -3.85 -1.78 -2.40
CA PHE A 53 -4.38 -0.48 -2.02
C PHE A 53 -4.55 -0.45 -0.50
N SER A 54 -3.80 0.40 0.20
CA SER A 54 -3.90 0.51 1.64
C SER A 54 -5.10 1.35 2.05
N ILE A 55 -5.66 1.09 3.23
CA ILE A 55 -6.64 1.95 3.89
C ILE A 55 -6.14 2.19 5.31
N ILE A 56 -6.04 3.44 5.74
CA ILE A 56 -5.78 3.78 7.14
C ILE A 56 -7.06 3.44 7.93
N PRO A 57 -7.06 2.51 8.90
CA PRO A 57 -8.30 2.10 9.56
C PRO A 57 -8.91 3.14 10.50
N MET A 58 -8.11 4.05 11.06
CA MET A 58 -8.53 5.12 11.97
C MET A 58 -8.16 6.51 11.43
N GLN A 59 -8.79 6.87 10.31
CA GLN A 59 -8.42 7.99 9.43
C GLN A 59 -8.45 9.36 10.10
N THR A 60 -9.35 9.57 11.06
CA THR A 60 -9.44 10.81 11.84
C THR A 60 -8.95 10.60 13.27
N ARG A 61 -7.98 9.70 13.45
CA ARG A 61 -7.33 9.31 14.72
C ARG A 61 -8.20 8.47 15.66
N THR A 62 -9.48 8.77 15.78
CA THR A 62 -10.40 8.06 16.69
C THR A 62 -11.61 7.43 16.01
N VAL A 63 -11.94 7.81 14.77
CA VAL A 63 -13.09 7.20 14.07
C VAL A 63 -12.63 6.07 13.18
N ARG A 64 -13.29 4.91 13.33
CA ARG A 64 -12.95 3.71 12.57
C ARG A 64 -13.58 3.73 11.19
N PHE A 65 -12.87 3.14 10.23
CA PHE A 65 -13.33 3.01 8.85
C PHE A 65 -14.60 2.15 8.72
N ASP A 66 -14.83 1.16 9.59
CA ASP A 66 -16.08 0.39 9.58
C ASP A 66 -17.28 1.11 10.18
N GLU A 67 -17.06 2.19 10.91
CA GLU A 67 -18.12 3.05 11.48
C GLU A 67 -18.48 4.20 10.52
N GLY A 68 -17.47 4.69 9.79
CA GLY A 68 -17.59 5.84 8.91
C GLY A 68 -17.49 7.15 9.69
N PRO A 69 -16.69 8.12 9.22
CA PRO A 69 -16.49 9.38 9.95
C PRO A 69 -17.75 10.24 9.95
N GLU A 70 -18.15 10.74 11.13
CA GLU A 70 -19.29 11.66 11.31
C GLU A 70 -19.20 12.91 10.43
N ILE A 71 -17.96 13.35 10.14
CA ILE A 71 -17.67 14.53 9.32
C ILE A 71 -17.94 14.32 7.81
N ILE A 72 -18.23 13.10 7.37
CA ILE A 72 -18.56 12.78 5.98
C ILE A 72 -20.05 12.46 5.87
N ASP A 73 -20.69 13.01 4.82
CA ASP A 73 -22.02 12.58 4.39
C ASP A 73 -22.08 11.06 4.19
N ARG A 74 -22.98 10.38 4.91
CA ARG A 74 -23.13 8.92 4.87
C ARG A 74 -23.35 8.39 3.45
N GLY A 75 -24.08 9.13 2.60
CA GLY A 75 -24.32 8.76 1.21
C GLY A 75 -23.03 8.78 0.37
N ARG A 76 -22.21 9.81 0.51
CA ARG A 76 -20.88 9.91 -0.13
C ARG A 76 -19.93 8.82 0.36
N TYR A 77 -19.90 8.55 1.66
CA TYR A 77 -19.08 7.48 2.21
C TYR A 77 -19.49 6.11 1.68
N ALA A 78 -20.81 5.82 1.66
CA ALA A 78 -21.33 4.58 1.07
C ALA A 78 -20.99 4.43 -0.42
N ARG A 79 -21.01 5.52 -1.20
CA ARG A 79 -20.57 5.51 -2.60
C ARG A 79 -19.09 5.18 -2.74
N PHE A 80 -18.23 5.79 -1.92
CA PHE A 80 -16.81 5.48 -1.91
C PHE A 80 -16.55 3.99 -1.61
N LEU A 81 -17.20 3.45 -0.57
CA LEU A 81 -17.14 2.01 -0.25
C LEU A 81 -17.63 1.13 -1.41
N ALA A 82 -18.70 1.54 -2.09
CA ALA A 82 -19.23 0.80 -3.23
C ALA A 82 -18.25 0.75 -4.40
N ILE A 83 -17.57 1.86 -4.70
CA ILE A 83 -16.52 1.92 -5.74
C ILE A 83 -15.33 1.04 -5.33
N LEU A 84 -14.86 1.15 -4.09
CA LEU A 84 -13.77 0.29 -3.59
C LEU A 84 -14.10 -1.20 -3.77
N LYS A 85 -15.30 -1.63 -3.33
CA LYS A 85 -15.73 -3.03 -3.43
C LYS A 85 -15.88 -3.52 -4.87
N LYS A 86 -16.55 -2.74 -5.71
CA LYS A 86 -16.95 -3.18 -7.05
C LYS A 86 -15.86 -3.00 -8.10
N GLU A 87 -15.06 -1.95 -7.96
CA GLU A 87 -14.15 -1.50 -9.03
C GLU A 87 -12.68 -1.72 -8.66
N ILE A 88 -12.30 -1.52 -7.38
CA ILE A 88 -10.90 -1.64 -6.93
C ILE A 88 -10.55 -3.06 -6.45
N THR A 89 -11.30 -3.64 -5.49
CA THR A 89 -11.01 -4.96 -4.91
C THR A 89 -10.84 -6.11 -5.92
N PRO A 90 -11.52 -6.14 -7.09
CA PRO A 90 -11.25 -7.16 -8.10
C PRO A 90 -9.80 -7.17 -8.60
N ARG A 91 -9.10 -6.03 -8.57
CA ARG A 91 -7.73 -5.86 -9.09
C ARG A 91 -6.68 -5.64 -8.00
N PHE A 92 -7.11 -5.24 -6.81
CA PHE A 92 -6.20 -4.89 -5.72
C PHE A 92 -6.51 -5.70 -4.46
N ASP A 93 -5.45 -6.13 -3.76
CA ASP A 93 -5.59 -6.54 -2.37
C ASP A 93 -5.76 -5.29 -1.51
N ILE A 94 -6.86 -5.20 -0.76
CA ILE A 94 -7.10 -4.11 0.18
C ILE A 94 -6.45 -4.47 1.52
N THR A 95 -5.57 -3.62 2.02
CA THR A 95 -4.82 -3.89 3.26
C THR A 95 -4.95 -2.76 4.27
N PRO A 96 -4.91 -3.03 5.59
CA PRO A 96 -4.81 -1.97 6.56
C PRO A 96 -3.42 -1.35 6.50
N GLU A 97 -3.33 -0.05 6.67
CA GLU A 97 -2.09 0.67 6.95
C GLU A 97 -1.91 0.85 8.46
N ILE A 98 -1.67 -0.28 9.12
CA ILE A 98 -1.81 -0.49 10.57
C ILE A 98 -3.10 0.13 11.11
N LEU A 99 -3.09 1.15 11.99
CA LEU A 99 -4.31 1.73 12.55
C LEU A 99 -4.43 3.22 12.25
N THR A 100 -3.51 4.04 12.76
CA THR A 100 -3.71 5.50 12.79
C THR A 100 -2.87 6.25 11.77
N HIS A 101 -1.73 5.68 11.33
CA HIS A 101 -0.73 6.40 10.54
C HIS A 101 -0.36 7.76 11.19
N ALA A 102 -0.33 7.76 12.54
CA ALA A 102 -0.14 8.95 13.39
C ALA A 102 0.40 8.55 14.78
N ARG A 103 -0.23 9.05 15.87
CA ARG A 103 0.02 8.57 17.24
C ARG A 103 -0.59 7.20 17.45
N ALA A 104 0.07 6.34 18.22
CA ALA A 104 -0.44 5.00 18.51
C ALA A 104 -1.82 5.08 19.18
N PHE A 105 -2.73 4.17 18.84
CA PHE A 105 -4.02 4.06 19.51
C PHE A 105 -3.87 3.30 20.82
N ASP A 106 -4.34 3.85 21.93
CA ASP A 106 -4.39 3.13 23.20
C ASP A 106 -5.69 2.34 23.26
N MET A 107 -5.58 1.03 23.06
CA MET A 107 -6.71 0.11 23.09
C MET A 107 -7.42 0.01 24.46
N LYS A 108 -6.78 0.43 25.55
CA LYS A 108 -7.38 0.41 26.90
C LYS A 108 -8.24 1.63 27.14
N THR A 109 -7.76 2.81 26.72
CA THR A 109 -8.46 4.09 26.95
C THR A 109 -9.36 4.49 25.78
N GLY A 110 -9.18 3.91 24.60
CA GLY A 110 -9.95 4.24 23.40
C GLY A 110 -9.51 5.55 22.72
N GLY A 111 -8.33 6.07 23.06
CA GLY A 111 -7.81 7.35 22.57
C GLY A 111 -6.43 7.24 21.95
N LEU A 112 -5.84 8.38 21.59
CA LEU A 112 -4.45 8.42 21.13
C LEU A 112 -3.49 8.40 22.31
N GLY A 113 -2.49 7.52 22.23
CA GLY A 113 -1.40 7.42 23.18
C GLY A 113 -0.34 8.52 23.03
N ALA A 114 0.71 8.41 23.85
CA ALA A 114 1.72 9.44 23.99
C ALA A 114 2.74 9.50 22.82
N ILE A 115 2.98 8.38 22.15
CA ILE A 115 4.04 8.22 21.14
C ILE A 115 3.47 7.92 19.75
N ASN A 116 4.29 8.09 18.72
CA ASN A 116 3.93 7.73 17.36
C ASN A 116 3.73 6.21 17.21
N GLU A 117 2.88 5.82 16.27
CA GLU A 117 2.51 4.42 16.03
C GLU A 117 3.73 3.53 15.71
N ASP A 118 4.69 4.05 14.94
CA ASP A 118 5.94 3.35 14.62
C ASP A 118 6.77 3.05 15.88
N ALA A 119 6.99 4.07 16.71
CA ALA A 119 7.73 3.96 17.96
C ALA A 119 7.03 3.03 18.97
N TRP A 120 5.70 3.01 18.99
CA TRP A 120 4.93 2.10 19.83
C TRP A 120 5.08 0.66 19.36
N VAL A 121 4.96 0.39 18.05
CA VAL A 121 5.15 -0.95 17.49
C VAL A 121 6.53 -1.52 17.82
N SER A 122 7.58 -0.69 17.77
CA SER A 122 8.94 -1.07 18.17
C SER A 122 9.01 -1.58 19.61
N GLN A 123 8.29 -0.94 20.53
CA GLN A 123 8.32 -1.21 21.97
C GLN A 123 7.29 -2.25 22.45
N ALA A 124 6.19 -2.42 21.72
CA ALA A 124 5.07 -3.28 22.13
C ALA A 124 5.48 -4.74 22.36
N SER A 125 4.81 -5.43 23.29
CA SER A 125 4.94 -6.87 23.45
C SER A 125 4.45 -7.60 22.18
N PRO A 126 4.90 -8.84 21.90
CA PRO A 126 4.36 -9.63 20.78
C PRO A 126 2.84 -9.77 20.83
N GLU A 127 2.27 -9.96 22.02
CA GLU A 127 0.84 -10.12 22.25
C GLU A 127 0.07 -8.83 21.97
N ASP A 128 0.51 -7.70 22.54
CA ASP A 128 -0.11 -6.39 22.30
C ASP A 128 -0.05 -6.01 20.82
N LEU A 129 1.08 -6.28 20.17
CA LEU A 129 1.24 -6.00 18.75
C LEU A 129 0.30 -6.87 17.88
N ALA A 130 0.13 -8.15 18.23
CA ALA A 130 -0.82 -9.03 17.55
C ALA A 130 -2.27 -8.57 17.76
N ASP A 131 -2.62 -8.06 18.93
CA ASP A 131 -3.95 -7.50 19.21
C ASP A 131 -4.18 -6.19 18.47
N TYR A 132 -3.18 -5.33 18.40
CA TYR A 132 -3.21 -4.07 17.65
C TYR A 132 -3.42 -4.30 16.15
N ILE A 133 -2.65 -5.22 15.55
CA ILE A 133 -2.84 -5.61 14.14
C ILE A 133 -4.18 -6.33 13.95
N SER A 134 -4.65 -7.11 14.93
CA SER A 134 -5.97 -7.76 14.87
C SER A 134 -7.09 -6.73 14.80
N LEU A 135 -6.99 -5.61 15.52
CA LEU A 135 -7.98 -4.53 15.44
C LEU A 135 -8.02 -3.92 14.03
N ALA A 136 -6.87 -3.64 13.43
CA ALA A 136 -6.77 -3.14 12.05
C ALA A 136 -7.45 -4.07 11.04
N LEU A 137 -7.15 -5.37 11.13
CA LEU A 137 -7.75 -6.39 10.26
C LEU A 137 -9.27 -6.52 10.50
N LYS A 138 -9.73 -6.44 11.76
CA LYS A 138 -11.16 -6.50 12.10
C LYS A 138 -11.92 -5.31 11.51
N ILE A 139 -11.36 -4.10 11.60
CA ILE A 139 -11.97 -2.89 11.02
C ILE A 139 -12.22 -3.10 9.51
N LEU A 140 -11.19 -3.50 8.77
CA LEU A 140 -11.34 -3.72 7.33
C LEU A 140 -12.30 -4.88 7.02
N LYS A 141 -12.23 -5.98 7.78
CA LYS A 141 -13.15 -7.12 7.62
C LYS A 141 -14.61 -6.70 7.82
N ASN A 142 -14.90 -5.92 8.85
CA ASN A 142 -16.23 -5.39 9.13
C ASN A 142 -16.73 -4.47 7.99
N ALA A 143 -15.83 -3.67 7.40
CA ALA A 143 -16.14 -2.86 6.22
C ALA A 143 -16.33 -3.70 4.93
N GLY A 144 -16.11 -5.01 4.97
CA GLY A 144 -16.25 -5.94 3.84
C GLY A 144 -14.98 -6.18 3.04
N PHE A 145 -13.81 -5.89 3.62
CA PHE A 145 -12.49 -6.07 3.00
C PHE A 145 -11.64 -7.02 3.85
N PRO A 146 -11.85 -8.36 3.78
CA PRO A 146 -11.03 -9.31 4.52
C PRO A 146 -9.60 -9.32 3.99
N ALA A 147 -8.72 -8.54 4.62
CA ALA A 147 -7.35 -8.32 4.16
C ALA A 147 -6.46 -9.56 4.33
N ASN A 148 -5.73 -9.94 3.28
CA ASN A 148 -4.76 -11.04 3.29
C ASN A 148 -3.31 -10.58 3.52
N GLY A 149 -3.11 -9.28 3.75
CA GLY A 149 -1.81 -8.66 4.01
C GLY A 149 -1.93 -7.36 4.80
N LEU A 150 -0.79 -6.74 5.06
CA LEU A 150 -0.66 -5.52 5.86
C LEU A 150 0.26 -4.50 5.16
N THR A 151 0.00 -3.21 5.34
CA THR A 151 0.87 -2.12 4.92
C THR A 151 1.48 -1.46 6.14
N SER A 152 2.80 -1.32 6.17
CA SER A 152 3.50 -0.56 7.20
C SER A 152 3.55 0.92 6.83
N PRO A 153 3.06 1.83 7.70
CA PRO A 153 3.29 3.26 7.56
C PRO A 153 4.75 3.58 7.84
N TRP A 154 5.35 4.44 7.03
CA TRP A 154 6.77 4.84 7.13
C TRP A 154 7.71 3.62 7.18
N TYR A 155 8.37 3.42 8.32
CA TYR A 155 9.29 2.32 8.58
C TYR A 155 8.78 1.44 9.73
N THR A 156 7.46 1.41 9.96
CA THR A 156 6.88 0.72 11.11
C THR A 156 7.14 -0.78 11.06
N GLY A 157 7.80 -1.29 12.09
CA GLY A 157 8.20 -2.69 12.18
C GLY A 157 9.61 -2.98 11.64
N PHE A 158 10.33 -1.99 11.08
CA PHE A 158 11.67 -2.20 10.52
C PHE A 158 12.71 -2.64 11.57
N ASP A 159 12.71 -1.99 12.72
CA ASP A 159 13.65 -2.27 13.83
C ASP A 159 13.28 -3.53 14.65
N CYS A 160 12.06 -4.05 14.45
CA CYS A 160 11.56 -5.23 15.16
C CYS A 160 10.92 -6.27 14.22
N GLU A 161 11.41 -6.38 12.97
CA GLU A 161 10.75 -7.10 11.87
C GLU A 161 10.42 -8.56 12.19
N LYS A 162 11.28 -9.28 12.93
CA LYS A 162 11.00 -10.65 13.37
C LYS A 162 9.76 -10.74 14.27
N LYS A 163 9.65 -9.83 15.24
CA LYS A 163 8.50 -9.71 16.16
C LYS A 163 7.26 -9.30 15.37
N TYR A 164 7.42 -8.30 14.49
CA TYR A 164 6.36 -7.77 13.63
C TYR A 164 5.76 -8.86 12.71
N ALA A 165 6.59 -9.61 11.98
CA ALA A 165 6.14 -10.68 11.10
C ALA A 165 5.41 -11.81 11.86
N LYS A 166 5.88 -12.17 13.06
CA LYS A 166 5.18 -13.14 13.92
C LYS A 166 3.81 -12.60 14.35
N ALA A 167 3.72 -11.34 14.79
CA ALA A 167 2.47 -10.72 15.20
C ALA A 167 1.45 -10.64 14.05
N ILE A 168 1.90 -10.36 12.83
CA ILE A 168 1.06 -10.43 11.62
C ILE A 168 0.48 -11.84 11.42
N ALA A 169 1.31 -12.88 11.54
CA ALA A 169 0.87 -14.26 11.39
C ALA A 169 -0.24 -14.62 12.39
N GLU A 170 -0.04 -14.23 13.66
CA GLU A 170 -1.01 -14.47 14.71
C GLU A 170 -2.30 -13.70 14.49
N ALA A 171 -2.22 -12.40 14.18
CA ALA A 171 -3.39 -11.56 13.92
C ALA A 171 -4.23 -12.08 12.75
N GLN A 172 -3.56 -12.48 11.65
CA GLN A 172 -4.24 -13.04 10.48
C GLN A 172 -4.94 -14.37 10.79
N MET A 173 -4.31 -15.23 11.59
CA MET A 173 -4.94 -16.46 12.05
C MET A 173 -6.14 -16.18 12.97
N ARG A 174 -6.05 -15.20 13.88
CA ARG A 174 -7.14 -14.82 14.79
C ARG A 174 -8.35 -14.26 14.04
N VAL A 175 -8.12 -13.37 13.08
CA VAL A 175 -9.20 -12.57 12.44
C VAL A 175 -9.71 -13.22 11.15
N ASN A 176 -8.81 -13.66 10.28
CA ASN A 176 -9.14 -14.11 8.93
C ASN A 176 -8.94 -15.62 8.73
N ARG A 177 -8.39 -16.34 9.73
CA ARG A 177 -8.08 -17.78 9.65
C ARG A 177 -7.14 -18.10 8.48
N LEU A 178 -6.22 -17.18 8.17
CA LEU A 178 -5.25 -17.34 7.09
C LEU A 178 -3.91 -17.81 7.64
N ALA A 179 -3.40 -18.92 7.11
CA ALA A 179 -2.05 -19.39 7.39
C ALA A 179 -0.98 -18.65 6.56
N PHE A 180 -1.36 -18.12 5.39
CA PHE A 180 -0.46 -17.35 4.53
C PHE A 180 -0.83 -15.86 4.58
N SER A 181 0.14 -15.01 4.87
CA SER A 181 0.00 -13.56 4.80
C SER A 181 1.25 -12.92 4.21
N TRP A 182 1.16 -11.63 3.93
CA TRP A 182 2.28 -10.83 3.48
C TRP A 182 2.20 -9.42 4.07
N TYR A 183 3.27 -8.64 3.94
CA TYR A 183 3.24 -7.22 4.21
C TYR A 183 4.15 -6.43 3.27
N PHE A 184 3.83 -5.16 3.11
CA PHE A 184 4.70 -4.15 2.52
C PHE A 184 5.33 -3.30 3.61
N LEU A 185 6.65 -3.15 3.55
CA LEU A 185 7.47 -2.37 4.49
C LEU A 185 8.69 -1.76 3.79
N HIS A 186 9.35 -2.55 2.95
CA HIS A 186 10.66 -2.17 2.41
C HIS A 186 10.55 -1.49 1.05
N ILE A 187 11.26 -0.37 0.90
CA ILE A 187 11.43 0.36 -0.37
C ILE A 187 12.85 0.12 -0.87
N CYS A 188 12.97 -0.59 -1.99
CA CYS A 188 14.22 -0.94 -2.66
C CYS A 188 14.33 -0.21 -4.01
N GLY A 189 14.19 1.12 -3.97
CA GLY A 189 14.04 1.96 -5.17
C GLY A 189 15.27 2.08 -6.07
N LYS A 190 16.45 1.62 -5.61
CA LYS A 190 17.73 1.74 -6.33
C LYS A 190 18.54 0.45 -6.22
N GLY A 191 19.46 0.24 -7.16
CA GLY A 191 20.36 -0.92 -7.18
C GLY A 191 19.65 -2.19 -7.65
N GLU A 192 20.03 -3.33 -7.07
CA GLU A 192 19.41 -4.62 -7.41
C GLU A 192 17.94 -4.67 -6.98
N GLY A 193 17.08 -5.11 -7.90
CA GLY A 193 15.69 -5.47 -7.60
C GLY A 193 15.60 -6.64 -6.63
N ARG A 194 14.51 -6.68 -5.88
CA ARG A 194 14.24 -7.66 -4.84
C ARG A 194 12.97 -8.45 -5.14
N TRP A 195 13.11 -9.77 -5.06
CA TRP A 195 11.97 -10.68 -5.02
C TRP A 195 11.38 -10.74 -3.61
N PRO A 196 10.09 -11.09 -3.45
CA PRO A 196 9.53 -11.31 -2.12
C PRO A 196 10.27 -12.39 -1.35
N TRP A 197 10.36 -12.25 -0.02
CA TRP A 197 11.07 -13.20 0.85
C TRP A 197 10.26 -13.54 2.10
N ALA A 198 10.46 -14.75 2.63
CA ALA A 198 9.82 -15.15 3.87
C ALA A 198 10.52 -14.50 5.07
N THR A 199 9.74 -13.89 5.95
CA THR A 199 10.22 -13.26 7.20
C THR A 199 9.76 -14.01 8.44
N TYR A 200 8.72 -14.84 8.31
CA TYR A 200 8.27 -15.75 9.35
C TYR A 200 7.75 -17.06 8.75
N ARG A 201 8.10 -18.18 9.38
CA ARG A 201 7.54 -19.50 9.12
C ARG A 201 7.33 -20.25 10.42
N ASN A 202 6.19 -20.91 10.57
CA ASN A 202 5.88 -21.82 11.65
C ASN A 202 5.48 -23.17 11.05
N THR A 203 6.35 -24.16 11.16
CA THR A 203 6.13 -25.49 10.57
C THR A 203 5.02 -26.28 11.26
N ARG A 204 4.77 -26.01 12.55
CA ARG A 204 3.72 -26.69 13.32
C ARG A 204 2.32 -26.21 12.94
N THR A 205 2.15 -24.91 12.70
CA THR A 205 0.84 -24.31 12.36
C THR A 205 0.67 -24.07 10.86
N GLY A 206 1.73 -24.25 10.06
CA GLY A 206 1.75 -23.92 8.63
C GLY A 206 1.78 -22.42 8.34
N GLN A 207 1.87 -21.55 9.36
CA GLN A 207 1.84 -20.11 9.14
C GLN A 207 3.10 -19.61 8.41
N THR A 208 2.91 -18.75 7.42
CA THR A 208 3.99 -18.12 6.65
C THR A 208 3.66 -16.64 6.43
N VAL A 209 4.66 -15.77 6.64
CA VAL A 209 4.56 -14.34 6.34
C VAL A 209 5.68 -13.92 5.39
N ILE A 210 5.29 -13.26 4.31
CA ILE A 210 6.18 -12.81 3.24
C ILE A 210 6.32 -11.28 3.27
N SER A 211 7.54 -10.79 3.21
CA SER A 211 7.81 -9.39 2.89
C SER A 211 7.80 -9.20 1.39
N VAL A 212 7.01 -8.25 0.90
CA VAL A 212 6.92 -7.89 -0.51
C VAL A 212 7.40 -6.44 -0.66
N PRO A 213 8.56 -6.18 -1.29
CA PRO A 213 9.14 -4.86 -1.37
C PRO A 213 8.53 -4.02 -2.50
N ALA A 214 8.59 -2.69 -2.37
CA ALA A 214 8.60 -1.79 -3.50
C ALA A 214 9.99 -1.84 -4.13
N ASN A 215 10.07 -1.85 -5.45
CA ASN A 215 11.32 -1.82 -6.20
C ASN A 215 11.53 -0.45 -6.86
N THR A 216 10.61 0.50 -6.64
CA THR A 216 10.73 1.91 -7.01
C THR A 216 10.59 2.77 -5.76
N ASP A 217 11.19 3.96 -5.78
CA ASP A 217 10.76 5.06 -4.91
C ASP A 217 9.38 5.59 -5.38
N ASP A 218 8.76 6.53 -4.66
CA ASP A 218 7.55 7.23 -5.15
C ASP A 218 7.94 8.40 -6.06
N TYR A 219 8.07 8.12 -7.36
CA TYR A 219 8.35 9.14 -8.37
C TYR A 219 7.21 10.15 -8.54
N PHE A 220 5.98 9.81 -8.15
CA PHE A 220 4.81 10.68 -8.28
C PHE A 220 4.73 11.68 -7.12
N TRP A 221 5.33 11.37 -5.96
CA TRP A 221 5.39 12.28 -4.82
C TRP A 221 6.05 13.62 -5.15
N ASP A 222 7.07 13.60 -6.00
CA ASP A 222 7.79 14.79 -6.46
C ASP A 222 6.98 15.58 -7.50
N ILE A 223 6.01 14.95 -8.17
CA ILE A 223 5.18 15.53 -9.23
C ILE A 223 3.96 16.28 -8.66
N LYS A 224 3.62 16.10 -7.37
CA LYS A 224 2.38 16.67 -6.80
C LYS A 224 2.22 18.18 -6.95
N SER A 225 3.32 18.93 -7.11
CA SER A 225 3.34 20.37 -7.36
C SER A 225 3.18 20.75 -8.84
N GLY A 226 3.33 19.79 -9.75
CA GLY A 226 3.40 19.98 -11.20
C GLY A 226 4.82 20.21 -11.73
N ALA A 227 5.82 20.29 -10.84
CA ALA A 227 7.21 20.48 -11.24
C ALA A 227 7.77 19.20 -11.88
N ASP A 228 8.52 19.36 -12.98
CA ASP A 228 9.31 18.31 -13.64
C ASP A 228 8.55 16.98 -13.91
N VAL A 229 7.28 17.07 -14.31
CA VAL A 229 6.47 15.88 -14.63
C VAL A 229 7.17 14.99 -15.66
N ALA A 230 7.74 15.59 -16.72
CA ALA A 230 8.40 14.85 -17.79
C ALA A 230 9.66 14.11 -17.30
N GLY A 231 10.55 14.81 -16.56
CA GLY A 231 11.77 14.21 -16.04
C GLY A 231 11.49 13.06 -15.07
N ARG A 232 10.47 13.18 -14.22
CA ARG A 232 10.09 12.11 -13.28
C ARG A 232 9.46 10.90 -13.97
N VAL A 233 8.64 11.11 -14.99
CA VAL A 233 8.10 10.02 -15.81
C VAL A 233 9.23 9.32 -16.59
N ASP A 234 10.19 10.07 -17.15
CA ASP A 234 11.35 9.49 -17.84
C ASP A 234 12.32 8.77 -16.89
N ALA A 235 12.51 9.27 -15.68
CA ALA A 235 13.33 8.61 -14.66
C ALA A 235 12.70 7.30 -14.15
N LEU A 236 11.37 7.16 -14.21
CA LEU A 236 10.69 5.90 -13.92
C LEU A 236 10.73 4.95 -15.13
N LEU A 237 10.47 5.46 -16.34
CA LEU A 237 10.58 4.73 -17.60
C LEU A 237 10.66 5.70 -18.78
N SER A 238 11.79 5.75 -19.49
CA SER A 238 11.97 6.64 -20.65
C SER A 238 11.01 6.35 -21.80
N ALA A 239 10.83 7.32 -22.71
CA ALA A 239 9.93 7.18 -23.86
C ALA A 239 10.29 6.00 -24.79
N ASP A 240 11.58 5.71 -24.94
CA ASP A 240 12.11 4.60 -25.73
C ASP A 240 12.25 3.29 -24.92
N GLY A 241 11.97 3.33 -23.62
CA GLY A 241 12.04 2.19 -22.72
C GLY A 241 13.45 1.68 -22.41
N ARG A 242 14.50 2.43 -22.79
CA ARG A 242 15.90 2.04 -22.59
C ARG A 242 16.43 2.39 -21.21
N THR A 243 15.89 3.42 -20.57
CA THR A 243 16.35 3.90 -19.26
C THR A 243 15.19 4.08 -18.29
N GLY A 244 15.55 4.31 -17.03
CA GLY A 244 14.62 4.46 -15.92
C GLY A 244 14.43 3.18 -15.12
N ARG A 245 13.88 3.33 -13.91
CA ARG A 245 13.86 2.25 -12.93
C ARG A 245 13.10 1.00 -13.39
N ILE A 246 12.00 1.16 -14.13
CA ILE A 246 11.25 0.01 -14.67
C ILE A 246 12.09 -0.76 -15.71
N ALA A 247 12.84 -0.06 -16.57
CA ALA A 247 13.68 -0.70 -17.58
C ALA A 247 14.80 -1.53 -16.92
N GLU A 248 15.43 -0.98 -15.88
CA GLU A 248 16.42 -1.69 -15.06
C GLU A 248 15.86 -2.99 -14.46
N LEU A 249 14.69 -2.92 -13.81
CA LEU A 249 14.07 -4.08 -13.16
C LEU A 249 13.70 -5.17 -14.18
N VAL A 250 13.19 -4.76 -15.34
CA VAL A 250 12.88 -5.67 -16.44
C VAL A 250 14.15 -6.36 -16.96
N GLN A 251 15.26 -5.61 -17.12
CA GLN A 251 16.54 -6.17 -17.53
C GLN A 251 17.11 -7.14 -16.49
N GLN A 252 16.92 -6.85 -15.20
CA GLN A 252 17.32 -7.71 -14.08
C GLN A 252 16.42 -8.94 -13.88
N ASN A 253 15.35 -9.12 -14.67
CA ASN A 253 14.32 -10.14 -14.46
C ASN A 253 13.75 -10.13 -13.03
N CYS A 254 13.60 -8.94 -12.46
CA CYS A 254 13.03 -8.74 -11.12
C CYS A 254 11.59 -8.19 -11.22
N PRO A 255 10.74 -8.44 -10.20
CA PRO A 255 9.40 -7.88 -10.18
C PRO A 255 9.42 -6.36 -10.21
N VAL A 256 8.54 -5.77 -11.01
CA VAL A 256 8.32 -4.33 -11.05
C VAL A 256 7.23 -3.98 -10.04
N THR A 257 7.60 -3.50 -8.85
CA THR A 257 6.65 -3.03 -7.83
C THR A 257 6.72 -1.51 -7.70
N ILE A 258 5.72 -0.84 -8.25
CA ILE A 258 5.66 0.63 -8.37
C ILE A 258 4.98 1.20 -7.13
N LEU A 259 5.66 2.08 -6.40
CA LEU A 259 5.10 2.81 -5.25
C LEU A 259 4.45 4.12 -5.68
N THR A 260 3.25 4.40 -5.15
CA THR A 260 2.62 5.71 -5.19
C THR A 260 1.77 5.94 -3.94
N HIS A 261 1.68 7.20 -3.50
CA HIS A 261 0.74 7.62 -2.46
C HIS A 261 -0.55 8.20 -3.07
N TRP A 262 -1.68 7.99 -2.42
CA TRP A 262 -3.00 8.46 -2.85
C TRP A 262 -3.04 9.97 -3.14
N GLN A 263 -2.35 10.76 -2.33
CA GLN A 263 -2.27 12.22 -2.41
C GLN A 263 -1.40 12.67 -3.58
N SER A 264 -0.38 11.90 -3.97
CA SER A 264 0.45 12.25 -5.12
C SER A 264 -0.33 12.07 -6.42
N LEU A 265 -1.18 11.05 -6.51
CA LEU A 265 -2.14 10.89 -7.63
C LEU A 265 -3.14 12.04 -7.70
N ASP A 266 -3.71 12.49 -6.57
CA ASP A 266 -4.64 13.63 -6.50
C ASP A 266 -3.98 14.95 -6.93
N SER A 267 -2.76 15.20 -6.46
CA SER A 267 -2.03 16.47 -6.66
C SER A 267 -2.85 17.72 -6.27
N GLY A 268 -3.61 17.63 -5.18
CA GLY A 268 -4.51 18.71 -4.75
C GLY A 268 -5.73 18.91 -5.67
N GLY A 269 -6.16 17.88 -6.38
CA GLY A 269 -7.24 17.89 -7.36
C GLY A 269 -6.82 18.21 -8.79
N ARG A 270 -5.53 18.46 -9.04
CA ARG A 270 -4.98 18.75 -10.38
C ARG A 270 -4.64 17.50 -11.18
N LEU A 271 -4.59 16.33 -10.54
CA LEU A 271 -4.37 15.03 -11.15
C LEU A 271 -3.04 14.88 -11.91
N PHE A 272 -2.01 15.66 -11.57
CA PHE A 272 -0.70 15.54 -12.21
C PHE A 272 -0.10 14.14 -12.02
N GLY A 273 -0.15 13.60 -10.80
CA GLY A 273 0.30 12.24 -10.52
C GLY A 273 -0.49 11.18 -11.28
N LEU A 274 -1.82 11.27 -11.31
CA LEU A 274 -2.65 10.29 -12.05
C LEU A 274 -2.37 10.32 -13.56
N ASN A 275 -2.23 11.51 -14.15
CA ASN A 275 -1.91 11.66 -15.57
C ASN A 275 -0.48 11.18 -15.88
N ALA A 276 0.48 11.46 -15.00
CA ALA A 276 1.84 10.94 -15.11
C ALA A 276 1.85 9.41 -15.02
N PHE A 277 1.07 8.82 -14.11
CA PHE A 277 0.93 7.38 -13.98
C PHE A 277 0.34 6.75 -15.25
N ASP A 278 -0.74 7.30 -15.79
CA ASP A 278 -1.32 6.84 -17.06
C ASP A 278 -0.31 6.92 -18.22
N ARG A 279 0.54 7.95 -18.27
CA ARG A 279 1.63 8.04 -19.26
C ARG A 279 2.65 6.92 -19.10
N VAL A 280 3.06 6.58 -17.87
CA VAL A 280 3.96 5.45 -17.59
C VAL A 280 3.31 4.12 -17.99
N LEU A 281 2.02 3.92 -17.70
CA LEU A 281 1.30 2.71 -18.09
C LEU A 281 1.23 2.51 -19.60
N ARG A 282 0.99 3.58 -20.37
CA ARG A 282 1.04 3.53 -21.85
C ARG A 282 2.42 3.07 -22.34
N ARG A 283 3.50 3.57 -21.71
CA ARG A 283 4.88 3.15 -22.01
C ARG A 283 5.11 1.68 -21.67
N VAL A 284 4.71 1.24 -20.47
CA VAL A 284 4.83 -0.17 -20.06
C VAL A 284 4.13 -1.09 -21.05
N SER A 285 2.87 -0.80 -21.40
CA SER A 285 2.11 -1.60 -22.34
C SER A 285 2.71 -1.60 -23.75
N GLY A 286 3.16 -0.44 -24.24
CA GLY A 286 3.70 -0.31 -25.60
C GLY A 286 5.10 -0.90 -25.78
N ILE A 287 5.94 -0.84 -24.73
CA ILE A 287 7.35 -1.26 -24.79
C ILE A 287 7.49 -2.73 -24.38
N PHE A 288 6.85 -3.13 -23.29
CA PHE A 288 7.04 -4.47 -22.74
C PHE A 288 5.93 -5.44 -23.13
N GLY A 289 4.70 -4.97 -23.39
CA GLY A 289 3.57 -5.80 -23.80
C GLY A 289 3.44 -7.07 -22.93
N ASP A 290 3.38 -8.23 -23.58
CA ASP A 290 3.24 -9.54 -22.93
C ASP A 290 4.47 -10.00 -22.14
N ARG A 291 5.59 -9.26 -22.17
CA ARG A 291 6.76 -9.56 -21.33
C ARG A 291 6.49 -9.30 -19.86
N VAL A 292 5.52 -8.44 -19.53
CA VAL A 292 5.11 -8.17 -18.15
C VAL A 292 3.71 -8.73 -17.88
N VAL A 293 3.41 -9.02 -16.61
CA VAL A 293 2.09 -9.47 -16.19
C VAL A 293 1.66 -8.79 -14.90
N TRP A 294 0.51 -8.11 -14.93
CA TRP A 294 -0.07 -7.49 -13.76
C TRP A 294 -0.58 -8.53 -12.77
N MET A 295 -0.15 -8.41 -11.52
CA MET A 295 -0.50 -9.31 -10.42
C MET A 295 -0.96 -8.51 -9.20
N LYS A 296 -1.84 -9.08 -8.40
CA LYS A 296 -2.09 -8.57 -7.06
C LYS A 296 -0.86 -8.82 -6.18
N PHE A 297 -0.71 -8.02 -5.12
CA PHE A 297 0.45 -8.14 -4.23
C PHE A 297 0.52 -9.50 -3.52
N GLY A 298 -0.62 -10.05 -3.11
CA GLY A 298 -0.72 -11.39 -2.52
C GLY A 298 -0.43 -12.52 -3.52
N GLU A 299 -0.64 -12.30 -4.82
CA GLU A 299 -0.21 -13.24 -5.87
C GLU A 299 1.31 -13.16 -6.04
N LEU A 300 1.87 -11.95 -6.08
CA LEU A 300 3.31 -11.72 -6.11
C LEU A 300 4.01 -12.31 -4.88
N ALA A 301 3.42 -12.18 -3.69
CA ALA A 301 3.93 -12.76 -2.45
C ALA A 301 4.14 -14.27 -2.55
N LYS A 302 3.23 -14.99 -3.23
CA LYS A 302 3.35 -16.45 -3.44
C LYS A 302 4.56 -16.82 -4.29
N MET A 303 5.09 -15.88 -5.09
CA MET A 303 6.30 -16.05 -5.90
C MET A 303 7.60 -15.86 -5.11
N HIS A 304 7.55 -15.73 -3.78
CA HIS A 304 8.74 -15.66 -2.94
C HIS A 304 9.73 -16.80 -3.20
N GLY A 305 11.02 -16.52 -3.02
CA GLY A 305 12.09 -17.50 -3.21
C GLY A 305 12.49 -17.78 -4.67
N ARG A 306 11.94 -17.04 -5.65
CA ARG A 306 12.31 -17.15 -7.07
C ARG A 306 13.55 -16.37 -7.50
N GLY A 307 14.07 -15.51 -6.63
CA GLY A 307 15.23 -14.69 -6.93
C GLY A 307 15.76 -14.02 -5.66
N PRO A 308 16.70 -13.08 -5.79
CA PRO A 308 17.41 -12.53 -4.66
C PRO A 308 16.50 -11.69 -3.77
N GLY A 309 16.71 -11.83 -2.47
CA GLY A 309 16.34 -10.86 -1.45
C GLY A 309 16.89 -11.33 -0.11
N PRO A 310 16.89 -10.51 0.94
CA PRO A 310 17.23 -9.06 1.04
C PRO A 310 18.64 -8.74 0.46
N ALA A 311 19.17 -7.52 0.32
CA ALA A 311 19.63 -6.63 1.39
C ALA A 311 18.89 -5.30 1.42
N VAL A 312 18.54 -4.87 2.62
CA VAL A 312 17.67 -3.72 2.91
C VAL A 312 18.36 -2.77 3.89
N LYS A 313 18.31 -1.47 3.61
CA LYS A 313 18.74 -0.37 4.48
C LYS A 313 17.56 0.59 4.67
N LYS A 314 17.47 1.21 5.84
CA LYS A 314 16.45 2.22 6.16
C LYS A 314 16.63 3.46 5.29
#